data_AF-A0A452Z8G6-F1
#
_entry.id   AF-A0A452Z8G6-F1
#
_cell.length_a   1.000
_cell.length_b   1.000
_cell.length_c   1.000
_cell.angle_alpha   90.00
_cell.angle_beta   90.00
_cell.angle_gamma   90.00
#
_symmetry.space_group_name_H-M   'P 1'
#
loop_
_entity.id
_entity.type
_entity.pdbx_description
1 polymer ?
#
loop_
_entity_poly.entity_id
_entity_poly.type
_entity_poly.pdbx_seq_one_letter_code
_entity_poly.pdbx_strand_id
1 'polypeptide(L)'
;MEAKTGNSGMLYHELQVRQLCGLHALNTALQGPFFSEGDLLEIAADLDARERKVMSRAGGVGAGDFLAEGQGSHNVSDNGDFGVEV
;
A
#
# COMPACT_ATOMS: atom_id res chain seq x y z
N MET A 1 39.93 5.68 14.83
CA MET A 1 38.66 5.99 14.15
C MET A 1 38.17 4.73 13.47
N GLU A 2 37.09 4.12 13.98
CA GLU A 2 36.42 3.04 13.24
C GLU A 2 35.67 3.64 12.06
N ALA A 3 36.02 3.23 10.85
CA ALA A 3 35.26 3.56 9.67
C ALA A 3 33.92 2.84 9.77
N LYS A 4 32.84 3.59 10.03
CA LYS A 4 31.50 3.10 9.73
C LYS A 4 31.49 2.75 8.24
N THR A 5 31.42 1.47 7.92
CA THR A 5 30.99 0.97 6.61
C THR A 5 29.53 1.37 6.42
N GLY A 6 29.29 2.66 6.21
CA GLY A 6 28.10 3.12 5.53
C GLY A 6 28.15 2.56 4.11
N ASN A 7 26.99 2.17 3.61
CA ASN A 7 26.73 1.64 2.27
C ASN A 7 27.74 2.16 1.23
N SER A 8 28.20 1.31 0.33
CA SER A 8 29.32 1.50 -0.64
C SER A 8 29.25 2.72 -1.60
N GLY A 9 28.48 3.76 -1.29
CA GLY A 9 28.19 4.91 -2.13
C GLY A 9 27.08 4.65 -3.15
N MET A 10 26.54 3.44 -3.18
CA MET A 10 25.52 3.03 -4.14
C MET A 10 24.11 3.34 -3.61
N LEU A 11 23.34 4.08 -4.42
CA LEU A 11 21.92 4.33 -4.18
C LEU A 11 21.11 3.13 -4.64
N TYR A 12 20.20 2.65 -3.81
CA TYR A 12 19.20 1.68 -4.21
C TYR A 12 18.15 2.37 -5.09
N HIS A 13 17.90 1.79 -6.27
CA HIS A 13 16.87 2.26 -7.19
C HIS A 13 16.10 1.06 -7.72
N GLU A 14 14.79 1.04 -7.49
CA GLU A 14 13.89 0.12 -8.16
C GLU A 14 13.28 0.79 -9.39
N LEU A 15 13.43 0.13 -10.53
CA LEU A 15 12.74 0.52 -11.76
C LEU A 15 11.25 0.21 -11.61
N GLN A 16 10.41 1.21 -11.88
CA GLN A 16 8.98 0.99 -11.90
C GLN A 16 8.59 0.03 -13.03
N VAL A 17 7.89 -1.04 -12.66
CA VAL A 17 7.25 -1.95 -13.61
C VAL A 17 5.74 -1.96 -13.38
N ARG A 18 4.97 -1.96 -14.48
CA ARG A 18 3.49 -1.87 -14.44
C ARG A 18 3.00 -0.62 -13.67
N GLN A 19 1.74 -0.62 -13.25
CA GLN A 19 1.15 0.43 -12.40
C GLN A 19 1.35 0.09 -10.91
N LEU A 20 2.61 -0.08 -10.48
CA LEU A 20 2.97 -0.32 -9.06
C LEU A 20 3.84 0.81 -8.50
N CYS A 21 3.49 2.06 -8.78
CA CYS A 21 4.32 3.21 -8.41
C CYS A 21 4.52 3.33 -6.88
N GLY A 22 3.48 3.05 -6.08
CA GLY A 22 3.56 3.06 -4.61
C GLY A 22 4.61 2.09 -4.06
N LEU A 23 4.61 0.85 -4.56
CA LEU A 23 5.57 -0.19 -4.19
C LEU A 23 7.01 0.28 -4.42
N HIS A 24 7.32 0.69 -5.65
CA HIS A 24 8.68 1.05 -6.02
C HIS A 24 9.13 2.36 -5.36
N ALA A 25 8.19 3.28 -5.09
CA ALA A 25 8.46 4.48 -4.32
C ALA A 25 8.85 4.14 -2.87
N LEU A 26 8.11 3.26 -2.19
CA LEU A 26 8.41 2.82 -0.82
C LEU A 26 9.77 2.13 -0.74
N ASN A 27 10.03 1.16 -1.62
CA ASN A 27 11.29 0.44 -1.62
C ASN A 27 12.49 1.33 -1.96
N THR A 28 12.33 2.25 -2.94
CA THR A 28 13.37 3.23 -3.26
C THR A 28 13.60 4.19 -2.09
N ALA A 29 12.55 4.67 -1.42
CA ALA A 29 12.68 5.57 -0.27
C ALA A 29 13.38 4.89 0.92
N LEU A 30 13.06 3.62 1.18
CA LEU A 30 13.68 2.81 2.25
C LEU A 30 15.06 2.25 1.86
N GLN A 31 15.48 2.49 0.63
CA GLN A 31 16.76 2.03 0.08
C GLN A 31 16.93 0.50 0.14
N GLY A 32 15.87 -0.25 -0.16
CA GLY A 32 15.90 -1.71 -0.30
C GLY A 32 14.53 -2.31 -0.68
N PRO A 33 14.47 -3.62 -1.01
CA PRO A 33 13.24 -4.31 -1.35
C PRO A 33 12.47 -4.74 -0.08
N PHE A 34 11.87 -3.78 0.61
CA PHE A 34 11.18 -4.02 1.87
C PHE A 34 9.76 -4.56 1.69
N PHE A 35 9.13 -4.23 0.57
CA PHE A 35 7.77 -4.62 0.24
C PHE A 35 7.71 -5.33 -1.11
N SER A 36 6.75 -6.23 -1.23
CA SER A 36 6.27 -6.83 -2.47
C SER A 36 4.84 -6.38 -2.79
N GLU A 37 4.38 -6.65 -4.01
CA GLU A 37 2.97 -6.41 -4.38
C GLU A 37 2.00 -7.14 -3.43
N GLY A 38 2.33 -8.38 -3.03
CA GLY A 38 1.51 -9.15 -2.10
C GLY A 38 1.38 -8.49 -0.72
N ASP A 39 2.47 -7.89 -0.23
CA ASP A 39 2.46 -7.21 1.07
C ASP A 39 1.52 -5.99 1.04
N LEU A 40 1.57 -5.18 -0.03
CA LEU A 40 0.69 -4.03 -0.17
C LEU A 40 -0.79 -4.43 -0.40
N LEU A 41 -1.03 -5.55 -1.08
CA LEU A 41 -2.39 -6.11 -1.22
C LEU A 41 -2.96 -6.57 0.13
N GLU A 42 -2.14 -7.18 0.99
CA GLU A 42 -2.57 -7.57 2.34
C GLU A 42 -2.89 -6.35 3.20
N ILE A 43 -2.06 -5.30 3.13
CA ILE A 43 -2.30 -4.02 3.81
C ILE A 43 -3.62 -3.39 3.33
N ALA A 44 -3.83 -3.30 2.02
CA ALA A 44 -5.07 -2.77 1.44
C ALA A 44 -6.31 -3.55 1.90
N ALA A 45 -6.23 -4.88 1.92
CA ALA A 45 -7.33 -5.73 2.37
C ALA A 45 -7.66 -5.57 3.86
N ASP A 46 -6.64 -5.40 4.71
CA ASP A 46 -6.84 -5.13 6.14
C ASP A 46 -7.44 -3.73 6.38
N LEU A 47 -7.01 -2.72 5.62
CA LEU A 47 -7.61 -1.39 5.64
C LEU A 47 -9.09 -1.43 5.25
N ASP A 48 -9.43 -2.05 4.13
CA ASP A 48 -10.83 -2.23 3.70
C ASP A 48 -11.68 -2.90 4.81
N ALA A 49 -11.13 -3.92 5.47
CA ALA A 49 -11.81 -4.63 6.55
C ALA A 49 -12.04 -3.74 7.78
N ARG A 50 -11.07 -2.88 8.14
CA ARG A 50 -11.18 -1.93 9.25
C ARG A 50 -12.19 -0.84 8.94
N GLU A 51 -12.14 -0.27 7.74
CA GLU A 51 -13.07 0.75 7.28
C GLU A 51 -14.50 0.23 7.25
N ARG A 52 -14.73 -1.00 6.76
CA ARG A 52 -16.06 -1.64 6.78
C ARG A 52 -16.59 -1.80 8.19
N LYS A 53 -15.74 -2.17 9.15
CA LYS A 53 -16.13 -2.26 10.58
C LYS A 53 -16.52 -0.89 11.14
N VAL A 54 -15.80 0.17 10.78
CA VAL A 54 -16.12 1.54 11.21
C VAL A 54 -17.44 2.00 10.62
N MET A 55 -17.65 1.84 9.32
CA MET A 55 -18.89 2.21 8.63
C MET A 55 -20.11 1.43 9.14
N SER A 56 -19.95 0.12 9.38
CA SER A 56 -21.01 -0.72 9.96
C SER A 56 -21.41 -0.25 11.36
N ARG A 57 -20.46 0.28 12.16
CA ARG A 57 -20.75 0.81 13.51
C ARG A 57 -21.32 2.21 13.49
N ALA A 58 -20.90 3.05 12.54
CA ALA A 58 -21.29 4.44 12.47
C ALA A 58 -22.75 4.65 12.03
N GLY A 59 -23.35 3.67 11.33
CA GLY A 59 -24.76 3.74 10.89
C GLY A 59 -25.07 4.95 9.98
N GLY A 60 -24.05 5.54 9.37
CA GLY A 60 -24.12 6.81 8.66
C GLY A 60 -24.81 6.71 7.30
N VAL A 61 -25.50 7.80 6.91
CA VAL A 61 -26.11 7.99 5.60
C VAL A 61 -25.00 8.02 4.54
N GLY A 62 -24.81 6.90 3.82
CA GLY A 62 -23.70 6.71 2.87
C GLY A 62 -22.96 5.37 3.04
N ALA A 63 -23.12 4.69 4.18
CA ALA A 63 -22.51 3.38 4.41
C ALA A 63 -23.03 2.30 3.43
N GLY A 64 -24.19 2.50 2.81
CA GLY A 64 -24.77 1.53 1.87
C GLY A 64 -23.93 1.28 0.63
N ASP A 65 -23.23 2.29 0.11
CA ASP A 65 -22.36 2.15 -1.06
C ASP A 65 -21.02 1.52 -0.67
N PHE A 66 -20.45 1.95 0.46
CA PHE A 66 -19.21 1.40 1.01
C PHE A 66 -19.34 -0.07 1.50
N LEU A 67 -20.54 -0.45 1.96
CA LEU A 67 -20.84 -1.80 2.42
C LEU A 67 -21.48 -2.67 1.32
N ALA A 68 -21.70 -2.15 0.11
CA ALA A 68 -22.28 -2.91 -0.97
C ALA A 68 -21.34 -4.07 -1.34
N GLU A 69 -21.84 -5.30 -1.19
CA GLU A 69 -21.09 -6.50 -1.58
C GLU A 69 -20.74 -6.44 -3.07
N GLY A 70 -19.47 -6.64 -3.39
CA GLY A 70 -18.98 -6.71 -4.77
C GLY A 70 -18.28 -5.45 -5.32
N GLN A 71 -18.15 -4.37 -4.55
CA GLN A 71 -17.43 -3.16 -5.01
C GLN A 71 -15.89 -3.28 -5.06
N GLY A 72 -15.33 -4.43 -4.69
CA GLY A 72 -13.88 -4.62 -4.67
C GLY A 72 -13.21 -3.90 -3.49
N SER A 73 -11.93 -3.58 -3.66
CA SER A 73 -11.16 -2.80 -2.69
C SER A 73 -11.30 -1.30 -2.99
N HIS A 74 -11.36 -0.48 -1.95
CA HIS A 74 -11.23 0.98 -2.10
C HIS A 74 -9.78 1.46 -1.98
N ASN A 75 -8.91 0.60 -1.47
CA ASN A 75 -7.50 0.89 -1.19
C ASN A 75 -6.56 0.41 -2.29
N VAL A 76 -7.02 -0.44 -3.23
CA VAL A 76 -6.24 -0.85 -4.40
C VAL A 76 -7.13 -1.05 -5.65
N SER A 77 -6.68 -0.57 -6.80
CA SER A 77 -7.32 -0.81 -8.10
C SER A 77 -6.89 -2.16 -8.71
N ASP A 78 -7.69 -2.70 -9.64
CA ASP A 78 -7.34 -3.93 -10.39
C ASP A 78 -6.01 -3.84 -11.16
N ASN A 79 -5.52 -2.62 -11.42
CA ASN A 79 -4.27 -2.38 -12.14
C ASN A 79 -3.05 -2.18 -11.21
N GLY A 80 -3.26 -2.07 -9.89
CA GLY A 80 -2.20 -1.88 -8.90
C GLY A 80 -2.05 -0.45 -8.37
N ASP A 81 -3.02 0.43 -8.60
CA ASP A 81 -3.00 1.77 -7.99
C ASP A 81 -3.40 1.67 -6.52
N PHE A 82 -2.44 1.88 -5.63
CA PHE A 82 -2.68 1.89 -4.18
C PHE A 82 -3.10 3.29 -3.71
N GLY A 83 -4.06 3.32 -2.78
CA GLY A 83 -4.41 4.52 -2.02
C GLY A 83 -3.24 5.03 -1.17
N VAL A 84 -3.32 6.27 -0.70
CA VAL A 84 -2.24 6.88 0.11
C VAL A 84 -2.17 6.30 1.53
N GLU A 85 -3.26 5.69 1.97
CA GLU A 85 -3.39 5.03 3.27
C GLU A 85 -2.65 3.68 3.34
N VAL A 86 -2.41 3.05 2.18
CA VAL A 86 -1.63 1.81 2.02
C VAL A 86 -0.13 2.10 2.08
#